data_AF-A0A2E6NSY9-F1
#
_entry.id   AF-A0A2E6NSY9-F1
#
_cell.length_a   1.000
_cell.length_b   1.000
_cell.length_c   1.000
_cell.angle_alpha   90.00
_cell.angle_beta   90.00
_cell.angle_gamma   90.00
#
_symmetry.space_group_name_H-M   'P 1'
#
loop_
_entity.id
_entity.type
_entity.pdbx_description
1 polymer ?
#
loop_
_entity_poly.entity_id
_entity_poly.type
_entity_poly.pdbx_seq_one_letter_code
_entity_poly.pdbx_strand_id
1 'polypeptide(L)'
;MEVLIIIIILALFGSAFISASEASIIAVNRVRIRNLSDQGNKKAKAIEKTLEENEKFFGTLLLFGNLLNVLIATLVGTLIINLVGKGSVTSVIIATAISTIIVVTFGELTPKSISTRIADKWSLFVIKIIRGLMFISTPAVWTFAMIPKIITRTFLKSTIEENPLVTTGELRKLIDLGEEEGTVDVSQGEMLENIFRFGEMQIKDIMTPRPEIVWVDKNISISNFLKIYKKTSHTRFPVCEGSLDDILGIISIKEVMLYLSNEKADINKPISTLIKQCLFSPEMKLLDELLEEFQNTGNKITLAIDEFGEISGLLTLSRCLEKIVGESIEENGNNKNKIVKISNEQFIVDASISINEINDEINFDIPEGRYETLAGFIIDRLQSIPEKNTTTNYKGYRFTILETSKNKISKIQIRIPTLAPKKNVKN
;
A
#
# COMPACT_ATOMS: atom_id res chain seq x y z
N MET A 1 -23.08 -58.11 -8.22
CA MET A 1 -22.33 -57.46 -7.14
C MET A 1 -21.05 -56.82 -7.67
N GLU A 2 -20.25 -57.55 -8.47
CA GLU A 2 -19.02 -57.05 -9.10
C GLU A 2 -19.20 -55.78 -9.93
N VAL A 3 -20.21 -55.73 -10.82
CA VAL A 3 -20.52 -54.54 -11.62
C VAL A 3 -20.81 -53.30 -10.75
N LEU A 4 -21.48 -53.50 -9.61
CA LEU A 4 -21.83 -52.40 -8.71
C LEU A 4 -20.60 -51.85 -7.98
N ILE A 5 -19.66 -52.72 -7.60
CA ILE A 5 -18.39 -52.33 -7.00
C ILE A 5 -17.54 -51.54 -8.01
N ILE A 6 -17.49 -51.98 -9.27
CA ILE A 6 -16.76 -51.26 -10.34
C ILE A 6 -17.33 -49.86 -10.52
N ILE A 7 -18.67 -49.72 -10.55
CA ILE A 7 -19.33 -48.41 -10.69
C ILE A 7 -19.02 -47.51 -9.48
N ILE A 8 -19.04 -48.05 -8.25
CA ILE A 8 -18.68 -47.29 -7.05
C ILE A 8 -17.25 -46.77 -7.12
N ILE A 9 -16.31 -47.61 -7.53
CA ILE A 9 -14.89 -47.23 -7.64
C ILE A 9 -14.72 -46.12 -8.67
N LEU A 10 -15.33 -46.26 -9.86
CA LEU A 10 -15.29 -45.24 -10.90
C LEU A 10 -15.92 -43.91 -10.44
N ALA A 11 -17.05 -43.98 -9.74
CA ALA A 11 -17.72 -42.81 -9.21
C ALA A 11 -16.87 -42.11 -8.13
N LEU A 12 -16.21 -42.88 -7.26
CA LEU A 12 -15.27 -42.35 -6.25
C LEU A 12 -14.09 -41.62 -6.88
N PHE A 13 -13.48 -42.19 -7.92
CA PHE A 13 -12.42 -41.52 -8.66
C PHE A 13 -12.91 -40.23 -9.32
N GLY A 14 -14.12 -40.24 -9.90
CA GLY A 14 -14.73 -39.05 -10.46
C GLY A 14 -14.97 -37.96 -9.40
N SER A 15 -15.54 -38.33 -8.25
CA SER A 15 -15.80 -37.40 -7.14
C SER A 15 -14.48 -36.81 -6.61
N ALA A 16 -13.48 -37.66 -6.39
CA ALA A 16 -12.15 -37.24 -5.98
C ALA A 16 -11.50 -36.29 -6.98
N PHE A 17 -11.64 -36.55 -8.28
CA PHE A 17 -11.13 -35.69 -9.34
C PHE A 17 -11.79 -34.30 -9.32
N ILE A 18 -13.10 -34.23 -9.17
CA ILE A 18 -13.85 -32.96 -9.09
C ILE A 18 -13.42 -32.16 -7.86
N SER A 19 -13.39 -32.80 -6.69
CA SER A 19 -12.97 -32.20 -5.42
C SER A 19 -11.52 -31.70 -5.46
N ALA A 20 -10.60 -32.49 -6.01
CA ALA A 20 -9.20 -32.10 -6.17
C ALA A 20 -9.05 -30.91 -7.13
N SER A 21 -9.80 -30.92 -8.24
CA SER A 21 -9.79 -29.84 -9.23
C SER A 21 -10.29 -28.53 -8.63
N GLU A 22 -11.41 -28.56 -7.88
CA GLU A 22 -11.94 -27.42 -7.13
C GLU A 22 -10.86 -26.79 -6.24
N ALA A 23 -10.32 -27.58 -5.30
CA ALA A 23 -9.38 -27.08 -4.32
C ALA A 23 -8.05 -26.63 -4.94
N SER A 24 -7.60 -27.28 -6.02
CA SER A 24 -6.38 -26.88 -6.71
C SER A 24 -6.51 -25.55 -7.43
N ILE A 25 -7.63 -25.31 -8.13
CA ILE A 25 -7.85 -24.11 -8.93
C ILE A 25 -8.03 -22.90 -8.01
N ILE A 26 -8.66 -23.10 -6.85
CA ILE A 26 -8.82 -22.05 -5.83
C ILE A 26 -7.48 -21.71 -5.16
N ALA A 27 -6.63 -22.71 -4.89
CA ALA A 27 -5.38 -22.54 -4.16
C ALA A 27 -4.16 -22.17 -5.02
N VAL A 28 -4.33 -21.92 -6.33
CA VAL A 28 -3.20 -21.55 -7.20
C VAL A 28 -2.59 -20.20 -6.80
N ASN A 29 -1.28 -20.06 -7.00
CA ASN A 29 -0.64 -18.75 -6.90
C ASN A 29 -1.02 -17.90 -8.12
N ARG A 30 -1.86 -16.87 -7.91
CA ARG A 30 -2.40 -16.02 -8.99
C ARG A 30 -1.30 -15.32 -9.79
N VAL A 31 -0.27 -14.78 -9.12
CA VAL A 31 0.88 -14.10 -9.77
C VAL A 31 1.63 -15.06 -10.70
N ARG A 32 1.89 -16.29 -10.24
CA ARG A 32 2.59 -17.29 -11.06
C ARG A 32 1.76 -17.72 -12.27
N ILE A 33 0.45 -17.90 -12.12
CA ILE A 33 -0.44 -18.25 -13.24
C ILE A 33 -0.52 -17.08 -14.24
N ARG A 34 -0.56 -15.83 -13.76
CA ARG A 34 -0.53 -14.63 -14.60
C ARG A 34 0.73 -14.56 -15.46
N ASN A 35 1.90 -14.67 -14.82
CA ASN A 35 3.19 -14.71 -15.51
C ASN A 35 3.26 -15.82 -16.58
N LEU A 36 2.70 -17.01 -16.31
CA LEU A 36 2.63 -18.09 -17.30
C LEU A 36 1.67 -17.77 -18.46
N SER A 37 0.56 -17.08 -18.18
CA SER A 37 -0.41 -16.62 -19.17
C SER A 37 0.22 -15.62 -20.14
N ASP A 38 0.96 -14.64 -19.60
CA ASP A 38 1.65 -13.60 -20.37
C ASP A 38 2.79 -14.17 -21.23
N GLN A 39 3.45 -15.24 -20.76
CA GLN A 39 4.40 -16.04 -21.54
C GLN A 39 3.72 -16.91 -22.63
N GLY A 40 2.40 -16.79 -22.82
CA GLY A 40 1.66 -17.47 -23.88
C GLY A 40 1.11 -18.86 -23.51
N ASN A 41 1.13 -19.26 -22.23
CA ASN A 41 0.63 -20.57 -21.83
C ASN A 41 -0.92 -20.61 -21.87
N LYS A 42 -1.45 -21.29 -22.89
CA LYS A 42 -2.91 -21.46 -23.10
C LYS A 42 -3.65 -22.11 -21.90
N LYS A 43 -2.97 -22.91 -21.07
CA LYS A 43 -3.58 -23.52 -19.88
C LYS A 43 -3.68 -22.51 -18.74
N ALA A 44 -2.66 -21.69 -18.53
CA ALA A 44 -2.68 -20.63 -17.54
C ALA A 44 -3.80 -19.61 -17.84
N LYS A 45 -3.90 -19.17 -19.10
CA LYS A 45 -5.00 -18.32 -19.58
C LYS A 45 -6.39 -18.94 -19.37
N ALA A 46 -6.49 -20.25 -19.47
CA ALA A 46 -7.74 -20.96 -19.21
C ALA A 46 -8.09 -20.97 -17.71
N ILE A 47 -7.10 -21.04 -16.82
CA ILE A 47 -7.31 -20.96 -15.36
C ILE A 47 -7.79 -19.56 -14.99
N GLU A 48 -7.14 -18.51 -15.49
CA GLU A 48 -7.56 -17.12 -15.25
C GLU A 48 -9.03 -16.89 -15.63
N LYS A 49 -9.39 -17.27 -16.86
CA LYS A 49 -10.78 -17.16 -17.33
C LYS A 49 -11.76 -17.97 -16.48
N THR A 50 -11.37 -19.14 -15.99
CA THR A 50 -12.22 -19.93 -15.10
C THR A 50 -12.41 -19.28 -13.74
N LEU A 51 -11.39 -18.59 -13.20
CA LEU A 51 -11.46 -17.84 -11.95
C LEU A 51 -12.31 -16.55 -12.07
N GLU A 52 -12.44 -15.99 -13.27
CA GLU A 52 -13.37 -14.88 -13.55
C GLU A 52 -14.83 -15.36 -13.61
N GLU A 53 -15.08 -16.56 -14.16
CA GLU A 53 -16.41 -17.15 -14.33
C GLU A 53 -16.89 -17.90 -13.06
N ASN A 54 -16.80 -17.27 -11.87
CA ASN A 54 -17.07 -17.89 -10.56
C ASN A 54 -18.42 -18.64 -10.50
N GLU A 55 -19.53 -18.01 -10.90
CA GLU A 55 -20.86 -18.65 -10.86
C GLU A 55 -20.91 -19.96 -11.66
N LYS A 56 -20.32 -19.96 -12.87
CA LYS A 56 -20.31 -21.14 -13.74
C LYS A 56 -19.36 -22.22 -13.22
N PHE A 57 -18.21 -21.81 -12.70
CA PHE A 57 -17.21 -22.72 -12.14
C PHE A 57 -17.76 -23.47 -10.93
N PHE A 58 -18.24 -22.74 -9.91
CA PHE A 58 -18.82 -23.34 -8.71
C PHE A 58 -20.07 -24.14 -9.05
N GLY A 59 -20.97 -23.60 -9.89
CA GLY A 59 -22.17 -24.32 -10.30
C GLY A 59 -21.86 -25.65 -10.98
N THR A 60 -20.82 -25.70 -11.82
CA THR A 60 -20.40 -26.93 -12.51
C THR A 60 -19.83 -27.96 -11.56
N LEU A 61 -18.90 -27.55 -10.69
CA LEU A 61 -18.26 -28.47 -9.76
C LEU A 61 -19.24 -29.00 -8.71
N LEU A 62 -20.15 -28.15 -8.21
CA LEU A 62 -21.22 -28.57 -7.31
C LEU A 62 -22.18 -29.55 -7.99
N LEU A 63 -22.54 -29.31 -9.26
CA LEU A 63 -23.42 -30.21 -10.00
C LEU A 63 -22.81 -31.61 -10.12
N PHE A 64 -21.59 -31.72 -10.67
CA PHE A 64 -20.96 -33.01 -10.91
C PHE A 64 -20.48 -33.69 -9.61
N GLY A 65 -19.93 -32.91 -8.68
CA GLY A 65 -19.49 -33.41 -7.37
C GLY A 65 -20.65 -34.00 -6.59
N ASN A 66 -21.76 -33.26 -6.46
CA ASN A 66 -22.94 -33.75 -5.75
C ASN A 66 -23.59 -34.94 -6.47
N LEU A 67 -23.64 -34.93 -7.80
CA LEU A 67 -24.15 -36.07 -8.58
C LEU A 67 -23.39 -37.36 -8.27
N LEU A 68 -22.05 -37.30 -8.29
CA LEU A 68 -21.20 -38.45 -8.00
C LEU A 68 -21.29 -38.87 -6.53
N ASN A 69 -21.31 -37.91 -5.60
CA ASN A 69 -21.45 -38.19 -4.17
C ASN A 69 -22.78 -38.89 -3.85
N VAL A 70 -23.90 -38.42 -4.42
CA VAL A 70 -25.21 -39.05 -4.26
C VAL A 70 -25.23 -40.44 -4.90
N LEU A 71 -24.60 -40.61 -6.08
CA LEU A 71 -24.48 -41.92 -6.72
C LEU A 71 -23.68 -42.90 -5.85
N ILE A 72 -22.54 -42.48 -5.29
CA ILE A 72 -21.72 -43.32 -4.39
C ILE A 72 -22.54 -43.66 -3.14
N ALA A 73 -23.16 -42.67 -2.50
CA ALA A 73 -23.91 -42.87 -1.26
C ALA A 73 -25.08 -43.84 -1.44
N THR A 74 -25.81 -43.71 -2.55
CA THR A 74 -26.94 -44.59 -2.88
C THR A 74 -26.49 -46.02 -3.22
N LEU A 75 -25.42 -46.19 -4.00
CA LEU A 75 -24.90 -47.52 -4.37
C LEU A 75 -24.24 -48.24 -3.19
N VAL A 76 -23.39 -47.55 -2.43
CA VAL A 76 -22.78 -48.08 -1.20
C VAL A 76 -23.88 -48.43 -0.19
N GLY A 77 -24.85 -47.53 0.00
CA GLY A 77 -25.96 -47.76 0.91
C GLY A 77 -26.79 -49.00 0.52
N THR A 78 -27.10 -49.14 -0.77
CA THR A 78 -27.82 -50.30 -1.31
C THR A 78 -27.02 -51.61 -1.13
N LEU A 79 -25.70 -51.56 -1.34
CA LEU A 79 -24.84 -52.72 -1.14
C LEU A 79 -24.82 -53.16 0.34
N ILE A 80 -24.69 -52.21 1.26
CA ILE A 80 -24.67 -52.50 2.71
C ILE A 80 -26.02 -53.05 3.19
N ILE A 81 -27.13 -52.44 2.77
CA ILE A 81 -28.48 -52.90 3.16
C ILE A 81 -28.71 -54.34 2.67
N ASN A 82 -28.27 -54.67 1.46
CA ASN A 82 -28.40 -56.04 0.92
C ASN A 82 -27.51 -57.07 1.65
N LEU A 83 -26.40 -56.64 2.26
CA LEU A 83 -25.51 -57.52 3.04
C LEU A 83 -25.96 -57.69 4.49
N VAL A 84 -26.45 -56.63 5.13
CA VAL A 84 -26.83 -56.63 6.57
C VAL A 84 -28.25 -57.16 6.79
N GLY A 85 -29.13 -57.08 5.79
CA GLY A 85 -30.49 -57.60 5.83
C GLY A 85 -31.54 -56.55 5.45
N LYS A 86 -32.47 -56.91 4.56
CA LYS A 86 -33.50 -56.00 4.04
C LYS A 86 -34.53 -55.64 5.12
N GLY A 87 -34.75 -54.33 5.34
CA GLY A 87 -35.94 -53.82 6.03
C GLY A 87 -35.79 -53.39 7.49
N SER A 88 -34.59 -53.45 8.09
CA SER A 88 -34.38 -52.90 9.44
C SER A 88 -33.89 -51.44 9.38
N VAL A 89 -34.48 -50.56 10.19
CA VAL A 89 -34.02 -49.15 10.36
C VAL A 89 -32.53 -49.09 10.73
N THR A 90 -32.04 -50.07 11.50
CA THR A 90 -30.63 -50.20 11.86
C THR A 90 -29.72 -50.39 10.64
N SER A 91 -30.18 -51.13 9.62
CA SER A 91 -29.41 -51.35 8.39
C SER A 91 -29.23 -50.05 7.59
N VAL A 92 -30.26 -49.20 7.56
CA VAL A 92 -30.23 -47.89 6.88
C VAL A 92 -29.30 -46.93 7.60
N ILE A 93 -29.32 -46.89 8.94
CA ILE A 93 -28.42 -46.03 9.72
C ILE A 93 -26.95 -46.41 9.49
N ILE A 94 -26.63 -47.72 9.58
CA ILE A 94 -25.27 -48.22 9.36
C ILE A 94 -24.82 -47.93 7.92
N ALA A 95 -25.69 -48.17 6.94
CA ALA A 95 -25.42 -47.91 5.53
C ALA A 95 -25.13 -46.43 5.24
N THR A 96 -25.91 -45.52 5.84
CA THR A 96 -25.69 -44.07 5.73
C THR A 96 -24.38 -43.65 6.38
N ALA A 97 -24.09 -44.13 7.61
CA ALA A 97 -22.87 -43.77 8.31
C ALA A 97 -21.61 -44.20 7.52
N ILE A 98 -21.59 -45.43 7.03
CA ILE A 98 -20.46 -45.96 6.25
C ILE A 98 -20.34 -45.23 4.91
N SER A 99 -21.45 -44.98 4.21
CA SER A 99 -21.40 -44.28 2.93
C SER A 99 -20.92 -42.84 3.06
N THR A 100 -21.34 -42.12 4.12
CA THR A 100 -20.83 -40.79 4.44
C THR A 100 -19.32 -40.81 4.70
N ILE A 101 -18.82 -41.73 5.53
CA ILE A 101 -17.38 -41.85 5.81
C ILE A 101 -16.59 -42.07 4.52
N ILE A 102 -17.08 -42.98 3.65
CA ILE A 102 -16.41 -43.29 2.39
C ILE A 102 -16.39 -42.06 1.46
N VAL A 103 -17.53 -41.40 1.25
CA VAL A 103 -17.65 -40.23 0.37
C VAL A 103 -16.81 -39.06 0.90
N VAL A 104 -16.94 -38.71 2.16
CA VAL A 104 -16.24 -37.56 2.75
C VAL A 104 -14.73 -37.81 2.78
N THR A 105 -14.29 -39.01 3.16
CA THR A 105 -12.85 -39.28 3.28
C THR A 105 -12.19 -39.40 1.91
N PHE A 106 -12.74 -40.24 1.02
CA PHE A 106 -12.10 -40.58 -0.25
C PHE A 106 -12.53 -39.70 -1.41
N GLY A 107 -13.78 -39.21 -1.42
CA GLY A 107 -14.31 -38.34 -2.47
C GLY A 107 -13.99 -36.85 -2.25
N GLU A 108 -13.83 -36.40 -1.01
CA GLU A 108 -13.72 -34.96 -0.72
C GLU A 108 -12.45 -34.56 0.03
N LEU A 109 -12.28 -34.97 1.29
CA LEU A 109 -11.23 -34.47 2.18
C LEU A 109 -9.82 -34.83 1.69
N THR A 110 -9.60 -36.11 1.39
CA THR A 110 -8.26 -36.58 0.97
C THR A 110 -7.83 -35.93 -0.35
N PRO A 111 -8.67 -35.91 -1.41
CA PRO A 111 -8.32 -35.26 -2.67
C PRO A 111 -8.05 -33.76 -2.52
N LYS A 112 -8.87 -33.03 -1.74
CA LYS A 112 -8.67 -31.59 -1.49
C LYS A 112 -7.38 -31.29 -0.72
N SER A 113 -7.06 -32.11 0.29
CA SER A 113 -5.84 -31.95 1.09
C SER A 113 -4.57 -32.17 0.26
N ILE A 114 -4.60 -33.14 -0.66
CA ILE A 114 -3.46 -33.42 -1.54
C ILE A 114 -3.34 -32.33 -2.61
N SER A 115 -4.45 -31.94 -3.24
CA SER A 115 -4.42 -31.06 -4.41
C SER A 115 -3.99 -29.64 -4.09
N THR A 116 -4.26 -29.13 -2.88
CA THR A 116 -3.82 -27.79 -2.45
C THR A 116 -2.29 -27.69 -2.34
N ARG A 117 -1.60 -28.77 -1.97
CA ARG A 117 -0.12 -28.79 -1.88
C ARG A 117 0.55 -28.75 -3.26
N ILE A 118 -0.15 -29.21 -4.29
CA ILE A 118 0.34 -29.26 -5.68
C ILE A 118 -0.55 -28.44 -6.63
N ALA A 119 -1.16 -27.38 -6.11
CA ALA A 119 -2.22 -26.61 -6.77
C ALA A 119 -1.84 -26.15 -8.18
N ASP A 120 -0.67 -25.54 -8.36
CA ASP A 120 -0.22 -25.02 -9.66
C ASP A 120 -0.10 -26.14 -10.73
N LYS A 121 0.47 -27.29 -10.36
CA LYS A 121 0.66 -28.40 -11.32
C LYS A 121 -0.66 -29.09 -11.62
N TRP A 122 -1.48 -29.33 -10.60
CA TRP A 122 -2.76 -30.02 -10.75
C TRP A 122 -3.76 -29.19 -11.54
N SER A 123 -3.89 -27.89 -11.25
CA SER A 123 -4.76 -26.96 -11.98
C SER A 123 -4.43 -26.91 -13.47
N LEU A 124 -3.15 -26.79 -13.84
CA LEU A 124 -2.69 -26.80 -15.24
C LEU A 124 -2.98 -28.13 -15.96
N PHE A 125 -3.04 -29.24 -15.22
CA PHE A 125 -3.39 -30.54 -15.76
C PHE A 125 -4.90 -30.62 -16.03
N VAL A 126 -5.74 -30.24 -15.06
CA VAL A 126 -7.20 -30.47 -15.11
C VAL A 126 -7.99 -29.40 -15.85
N ILE A 127 -7.45 -28.18 -16.02
CA ILE A 127 -8.23 -27.02 -16.47
C ILE A 127 -9.00 -27.24 -17.78
N LYS A 128 -8.43 -27.96 -18.75
CA LYS A 128 -9.11 -28.24 -20.03
C LYS A 128 -10.34 -29.11 -19.84
N ILE A 129 -10.26 -30.10 -18.95
CA ILE A 129 -11.36 -31.00 -18.63
C ILE A 129 -12.46 -30.21 -17.91
N ILE A 130 -12.09 -29.39 -16.92
CA ILE A 130 -13.04 -28.56 -16.18
C ILE A 130 -13.75 -27.58 -17.09
N ARG A 131 -13.05 -26.92 -18.02
CA ARG A 131 -13.70 -26.02 -18.99
C ARG A 131 -14.65 -26.75 -19.95
N GLY A 132 -14.31 -27.99 -20.34
CA GLY A 132 -15.22 -28.85 -21.09
C GLY A 132 -16.50 -29.16 -20.29
N LEU A 133 -16.35 -29.54 -19.02
CA LEU A 133 -17.48 -29.76 -18.11
C LEU A 133 -18.33 -28.50 -17.94
N MET A 134 -17.71 -27.32 -17.76
CA MET A 134 -18.41 -26.04 -17.64
C MET A 134 -19.24 -25.72 -18.88
N PHE A 135 -18.72 -26.02 -20.07
CA PHE A 135 -19.47 -25.82 -21.31
C PHE A 135 -20.70 -26.74 -21.38
N ILE A 136 -20.53 -28.03 -21.05
CA ILE A 136 -21.60 -29.03 -21.08
C ILE A 136 -22.68 -28.74 -20.01
N SER A 137 -22.27 -28.31 -18.82
CA SER A 137 -23.17 -28.03 -17.69
C SER A 137 -23.84 -26.67 -17.76
N THR A 138 -23.43 -25.78 -18.66
CA THR A 138 -23.95 -24.41 -18.78
C THR A 138 -25.49 -24.32 -18.71
N PRO A 139 -26.28 -25.08 -19.50
CA PRO A 139 -27.74 -25.00 -19.43
C PRO A 139 -28.33 -25.46 -18.09
N ALA A 140 -27.74 -26.51 -17.48
CA ALA A 140 -28.16 -27.01 -16.17
C ALA A 140 -27.84 -25.98 -15.07
N VAL A 141 -26.61 -25.46 -15.04
CA VAL A 141 -26.16 -24.46 -14.05
C VAL A 141 -26.99 -23.18 -14.15
N TRP A 142 -27.29 -22.72 -15.36
CA TRP A 142 -28.17 -21.55 -15.56
C TRP A 142 -29.57 -21.76 -14.96
N THR A 143 -30.13 -22.96 -15.12
CA THR A 143 -31.44 -23.32 -14.57
C THR A 143 -31.41 -23.32 -13.04
N PHE A 144 -30.37 -23.90 -12.44
CA PHE A 144 -30.19 -23.88 -10.99
C PHE A 144 -29.95 -22.47 -10.44
N ALA A 145 -29.25 -21.60 -11.18
CA ALA A 145 -29.00 -20.22 -10.78
C ALA A 145 -30.25 -19.33 -10.83
N MET A 146 -31.28 -19.70 -11.60
CA MET A 146 -32.56 -18.98 -11.61
C MET A 146 -33.33 -19.11 -10.30
N ILE A 147 -33.27 -20.26 -9.63
CA ILE A 147 -34.05 -20.53 -8.42
C ILE A 147 -33.65 -19.57 -7.28
N PRO A 148 -32.37 -19.43 -6.90
CA PRO A 148 -31.94 -18.44 -5.93
C PRO A 148 -32.31 -17.02 -6.34
N LYS A 149 -32.14 -16.65 -7.63
CA LYS A 149 -32.46 -15.31 -8.14
C LYS A 149 -33.95 -14.97 -8.02
N ILE A 150 -34.84 -15.94 -8.20
CA ILE A 150 -36.29 -15.77 -8.02
C ILE A 150 -36.63 -15.67 -6.52
N ILE A 151 -36.01 -16.50 -5.68
CA ILE A 151 -36.23 -16.47 -4.22
C ILE A 151 -35.76 -15.14 -3.64
N THR A 152 -34.55 -14.69 -3.97
CA THR A 152 -34.01 -13.41 -3.47
C THR A 152 -34.82 -12.24 -3.97
N ARG A 153 -35.26 -12.23 -5.24
CA ARG A 153 -36.11 -11.16 -5.77
C ARG A 153 -37.50 -11.11 -5.13
N THR A 154 -38.01 -12.24 -4.63
CA THR A 154 -39.36 -12.33 -4.06
C THR A 154 -39.38 -12.08 -2.54
N PHE A 155 -38.32 -12.49 -1.83
CA PHE A 155 -38.22 -12.37 -0.37
C PHE A 155 -37.33 -11.22 0.12
N LEU A 156 -36.37 -10.76 -0.68
CA LEU A 156 -35.48 -9.63 -0.37
C LEU A 156 -35.91 -8.41 -1.19
N LYS A 157 -37.05 -7.81 -0.83
CA LYS A 157 -37.38 -6.45 -1.26
C LYS A 157 -36.50 -5.48 -0.46
N SER A 158 -35.76 -4.63 -1.17
CA SER A 158 -34.93 -3.50 -0.69
C SER A 158 -33.81 -3.85 0.30
N THR A 159 -32.58 -3.93 -0.20
CA THR A 159 -31.35 -3.20 0.23
C THR A 159 -30.17 -3.91 -0.43
N ILE A 160 -30.14 -3.90 -1.76
CA ILE A 160 -28.86 -3.81 -2.44
C ILE A 160 -28.82 -2.35 -2.83
N GLU A 161 -28.57 -1.48 -1.84
CA GLU A 161 -27.74 -0.32 -2.19
C GLU A 161 -26.55 -0.94 -2.90
N GLU A 162 -26.33 -0.49 -4.13
CA GLU A 162 -25.14 -0.81 -4.87
C GLU A 162 -23.97 -0.60 -3.90
N ASN A 163 -23.40 -1.70 -3.37
CA ASN A 163 -22.05 -1.65 -2.86
C ASN A 163 -21.29 -0.89 -3.94
N PRO A 164 -20.65 0.25 -3.63
CA PRO A 164 -20.00 1.04 -4.65
C PRO A 164 -19.17 0.06 -5.48
N LEU A 165 -19.46 -0.01 -6.79
CA LEU A 165 -18.93 -1.02 -7.72
C LEU A 165 -17.41 -1.13 -7.64
N VAL A 166 -16.76 -0.10 -7.09
CA VAL A 166 -15.37 -0.10 -6.67
C VAL A 166 -15.27 0.70 -5.36
N THR A 167 -14.80 0.05 -4.29
CA THR A 167 -14.39 0.74 -3.05
C THR A 167 -13.02 1.41 -3.20
N THR A 168 -12.67 2.37 -2.33
CA THR A 168 -11.30 2.94 -2.31
C THR A 168 -10.22 1.86 -2.18
N GLY A 169 -10.47 0.84 -1.37
CA GLY A 169 -9.57 -0.31 -1.23
C GLY A 169 -9.47 -1.18 -2.49
N GLU A 170 -10.52 -1.27 -3.31
CA GLU A 170 -10.46 -1.94 -4.62
C GLU A 170 -9.75 -1.08 -5.67
N LEU A 171 -9.92 0.25 -5.66
CA LEU A 171 -9.14 1.17 -6.50
C LEU A 171 -7.64 1.08 -6.19
N ARG A 172 -7.26 1.03 -4.91
CA ARG A 172 -5.86 0.84 -4.50
C ARG A 172 -5.28 -0.46 -5.04
N LYS A 173 -6.01 -1.58 -4.91
CA LYS A 173 -5.57 -2.87 -5.48
C LYS A 173 -5.39 -2.84 -6.99
N LEU A 174 -6.17 -2.04 -7.71
CA LEU A 174 -6.00 -1.87 -9.16
C LEU A 174 -4.77 -1.05 -9.50
N ILE A 175 -4.40 -0.07 -8.67
CA ILE A 175 -3.16 0.70 -8.79
C ILE A 175 -1.97 -0.22 -8.52
N ASP A 176 -2.00 -0.97 -7.41
CA ASP A 176 -0.95 -1.94 -7.05
C ASP A 176 -0.74 -2.97 -8.18
N LEU A 177 -1.83 -3.51 -8.73
CA LEU A 177 -1.77 -4.42 -9.87
C LEU A 177 -1.20 -3.73 -11.12
N GLY A 178 -1.56 -2.46 -11.35
CA GLY A 178 -1.04 -1.66 -12.46
C GLY A 178 0.47 -1.43 -12.35
N GLU A 179 0.99 -1.20 -11.15
CA GLU A 179 2.43 -1.11 -10.85
C GLU A 179 3.12 -2.46 -11.07
N GLU A 180 2.55 -3.55 -10.55
CA GLU A 180 3.08 -4.91 -10.74
C GLU A 180 3.12 -5.32 -12.22
N GLU A 181 2.10 -4.95 -13.00
CA GLU A 181 2.01 -5.19 -14.45
C GLU A 181 2.85 -4.18 -15.27
N GLY A 182 3.46 -3.17 -14.63
CA GLY A 182 4.28 -2.14 -15.28
C GLY A 182 3.49 -1.18 -16.18
N THR A 183 2.17 -1.13 -16.01
CA THR A 183 1.26 -0.23 -16.74
C THR A 183 1.09 1.12 -16.05
N VAL A 184 1.38 1.17 -14.75
CA VAL A 184 1.46 2.36 -13.92
C VAL A 184 2.90 2.48 -13.42
N ASP A 185 3.49 3.66 -13.53
CA ASP A 185 4.80 3.93 -12.95
C ASP A 185 4.66 4.01 -11.42
N VAL A 186 5.64 3.51 -10.67
CA VAL A 186 5.63 3.53 -9.18
C VAL A 186 5.43 4.96 -8.64
N SER A 187 6.04 5.96 -9.28
CA SER A 187 5.85 7.37 -8.89
C SER A 187 4.40 7.86 -9.07
N GLN A 188 3.69 7.31 -10.05
CA GLN A 188 2.29 7.65 -10.31
C GLN A 188 1.35 6.93 -9.34
N GLY A 189 1.63 5.67 -9.01
CA GLY A 189 0.82 4.96 -8.02
C GLY A 189 1.01 5.52 -6.60
N GLU A 190 2.23 5.91 -6.22
CA GLU A 190 2.48 6.67 -4.98
C GLU A 190 1.69 7.98 -4.92
N MET A 191 1.64 8.72 -6.03
CA MET A 191 0.85 9.96 -6.12
C MET A 191 -0.65 9.68 -5.93
N LEU A 192 -1.18 8.61 -6.54
CA LEU A 192 -2.58 8.22 -6.39
C LEU A 192 -2.91 7.81 -4.94
N GLU A 193 -2.02 7.06 -4.29
CA GLU A 193 -2.17 6.69 -2.88
C GLU A 193 -2.15 7.92 -1.98
N ASN A 194 -1.26 8.87 -2.26
CA ASN A 194 -1.17 10.15 -1.57
C ASN A 194 -2.46 10.97 -1.72
N ILE A 195 -3.12 10.95 -2.88
CA ILE A 195 -4.42 11.61 -3.08
C ILE A 195 -5.49 11.02 -2.15
N PHE A 196 -5.57 9.68 -2.05
CA PHE A 196 -6.54 9.04 -1.16
C PHE A 196 -6.27 9.40 0.30
N ARG A 197 -5.00 9.35 0.73
CA ARG A 197 -4.62 9.74 2.09
C ARG A 197 -4.89 11.21 2.37
N PHE A 198 -4.62 12.09 1.40
CA PHE A 198 -4.83 13.53 1.52
C PHE A 198 -6.27 13.89 1.86
N GLY A 199 -7.26 13.21 1.26
CA GLY A 199 -8.67 13.41 1.57
C GLY A 199 -9.08 13.01 3.00
N GLU A 200 -8.28 12.19 3.68
CA GLU A 200 -8.54 11.76 5.07
C GLU A 200 -7.74 12.58 6.10
N MET A 201 -6.79 13.40 5.65
CA MET A 201 -5.90 14.18 6.53
C MET A 201 -6.55 15.49 6.98
N GLN A 202 -6.14 15.94 8.16
CA GLN A 202 -6.54 17.21 8.75
C GLN A 202 -5.40 18.23 8.71
N ILE A 203 -5.73 19.52 8.89
CA ILE A 203 -4.73 20.61 8.97
C ILE A 203 -3.65 20.30 10.01
N LYS A 204 -4.03 19.83 11.20
CA LYS A 204 -3.10 19.52 12.29
C LYS A 204 -2.03 18.49 11.94
N ASP A 205 -2.28 17.63 10.96
CA ASP A 205 -1.36 16.54 10.60
C ASP A 205 -0.14 17.05 9.82
N ILE A 206 -0.25 18.22 9.18
CA ILE A 206 0.77 18.74 8.24
C ILE A 206 1.12 20.22 8.41
N MET A 207 0.42 20.94 9.29
CA MET A 207 0.70 22.34 9.59
C MET A 207 2.11 22.54 10.14
N THR A 208 2.67 23.73 9.91
CA THR A 208 3.83 24.21 10.67
C THR A 208 3.38 24.49 12.10
N PRO A 209 3.90 23.78 13.11
CA PRO A 209 3.48 23.96 14.49
C PRO A 209 3.79 25.37 14.99
N ARG A 210 2.97 25.90 15.91
CA ARG A 210 3.11 27.23 16.51
C ARG A 210 4.56 27.66 16.84
N PRO A 211 5.41 26.83 17.48
CA PRO A 211 6.77 27.23 17.85
C PRO A 211 7.72 27.43 16.66
N GLU A 212 7.39 26.88 15.49
CA GLU A 212 8.20 26.95 14.27
C GLU A 212 7.76 28.08 13.34
N ILE A 213 6.66 28.78 13.67
CA ILE A 213 6.16 29.89 12.86
C ILE A 213 7.13 31.07 12.96
N VAL A 214 7.66 31.48 11.81
CA VAL A 214 8.42 32.73 11.67
C VAL A 214 7.43 33.86 11.41
N TRP A 215 7.23 34.72 12.41
CA TRP A 215 6.38 35.91 12.35
C TRP A 215 7.22 37.18 12.54
N VAL A 216 6.63 38.35 12.26
CA VAL A 216 7.29 39.65 12.35
C VAL A 216 6.43 40.66 13.11
N ASP A 217 7.08 41.53 13.90
CA ASP A 217 6.39 42.58 14.64
C ASP A 217 5.88 43.69 13.71
N LYS A 218 4.70 44.24 13.97
CA LYS A 218 4.06 45.30 13.16
C LYS A 218 4.93 46.54 12.95
N ASN A 219 5.80 46.86 13.90
CA ASN A 219 6.62 48.07 13.89
C ASN A 219 7.98 47.88 13.20
N ILE A 220 8.30 46.66 12.74
CA ILE A 220 9.56 46.43 12.03
C ILE A 220 9.59 47.25 10.74
N SER A 221 10.73 47.88 10.46
CA SER A 221 10.94 48.61 9.21
C SER A 221 11.10 47.63 8.04
N ILE A 222 10.77 48.08 6.83
CA ILE A 222 10.94 47.29 5.60
C ILE A 222 12.40 46.80 5.44
N SER A 223 13.39 47.64 5.75
CA SER A 223 14.81 47.25 5.73
C SER A 223 15.12 46.07 6.64
N ASN A 224 14.59 46.07 7.87
CA ASN A 224 14.81 44.97 8.81
C ASN A 224 14.00 43.72 8.43
N PHE A 225 12.79 43.88 7.89
CA PHE A 225 12.03 42.78 7.30
C PHE A 225 12.82 42.08 6.18
N LEU A 226 13.45 42.83 5.27
CA LEU A 226 14.27 42.24 4.19
C LEU A 226 15.47 41.44 4.73
N LYS A 227 16.02 41.81 5.90
CA LYS A 227 17.06 41.01 6.57
C LYS A 227 16.52 39.68 7.09
N ILE A 228 15.28 39.66 7.59
CA ILE A 228 14.60 38.43 8.00
C ILE A 228 14.32 37.56 6.76
N TYR A 229 13.74 38.15 5.72
CA TYR A 229 13.49 37.48 4.45
C TYR A 229 14.76 36.84 3.87
N LYS A 230 15.89 37.56 3.88
CA LYS A 230 17.18 37.02 3.41
C LYS A 230 17.63 35.77 4.19
N LYS A 231 17.24 35.63 5.45
CA LYS A 231 17.62 34.50 6.31
C LYS A 231 16.69 33.30 6.13
N THR A 232 15.39 33.53 6.00
CA THR A 232 14.37 32.47 6.02
C THR A 232 13.80 32.13 4.65
N SER A 233 13.89 33.05 3.69
CA SER A 233 13.41 32.92 2.31
C SER A 233 11.92 32.58 2.15
N HIS A 234 11.10 32.74 3.20
CA HIS A 234 9.65 32.56 3.09
C HIS A 234 9.02 33.69 2.27
N THR A 235 7.97 33.39 1.52
CA THR A 235 7.29 34.38 0.68
C THR A 235 6.22 35.19 1.42
N ARG A 236 5.76 34.68 2.57
CA ARG A 236 4.69 35.26 3.38
C ARG A 236 5.02 35.11 4.86
N PHE A 237 4.67 36.12 5.65
CA PHE A 237 4.92 36.16 7.09
C PHE A 237 3.68 36.65 7.83
N PRO A 238 3.28 35.99 8.93
CA PRO A 238 2.35 36.56 9.89
C PRO A 238 2.91 37.85 10.48
N VAL A 239 2.09 38.89 10.59
CA VAL A 239 2.44 40.16 11.22
C VAL A 239 1.63 40.31 12.49
N CYS A 240 2.32 40.44 13.62
CA CYS A 240 1.68 40.46 14.93
C CYS A 240 2.12 41.67 15.77
N GLU A 241 1.42 41.93 16.86
CA GLU A 241 1.75 42.96 17.85
C GLU A 241 2.27 42.33 19.15
N GLY A 242 3.60 42.27 19.31
CA GLY A 242 4.22 41.75 20.54
C GLY A 242 4.14 40.23 20.75
N SER A 243 3.02 39.58 20.44
CA SER A 243 2.81 38.14 20.58
C SER A 243 2.22 37.53 19.30
N LEU A 244 2.33 36.21 19.13
CA LEU A 244 1.70 35.53 17.98
C LEU A 244 0.16 35.61 18.07
N ASP A 245 -0.40 35.64 19.27
CA ASP A 245 -1.86 35.68 19.52
C ASP A 245 -2.48 36.98 19.01
N ASP A 246 -1.72 38.06 19.00
CA ASP A 246 -2.14 39.37 18.50
C ASP A 246 -1.83 39.54 17.00
N ILE A 247 -2.37 38.62 16.19
CA ILE A 247 -2.21 38.61 14.74
C ILE A 247 -3.00 39.75 14.08
N LEU A 248 -2.30 40.59 13.29
CA LEU A 248 -2.91 41.67 12.52
C LEU A 248 -3.21 41.27 11.08
N GLY A 249 -2.40 40.36 10.53
CA GLY A 249 -2.60 39.83 9.19
C GLY A 249 -1.33 39.20 8.63
N ILE A 250 -1.21 39.18 7.30
CA ILE A 250 -0.09 38.58 6.58
C ILE A 250 0.55 39.61 5.66
N ILE A 251 1.88 39.64 5.64
CA ILE A 251 2.66 40.37 4.64
C ILE A 251 3.27 39.40 3.63
N SER A 252 3.20 39.77 2.35
CA SER A 252 3.83 39.04 1.26
C SER A 252 5.04 39.81 0.72
N ILE A 253 6.12 39.10 0.39
CA ILE A 253 7.28 39.70 -0.26
C ILE A 253 6.89 40.42 -1.57
N LYS A 254 5.85 39.95 -2.27
CA LYS A 254 5.32 40.59 -3.47
C LYS A 254 4.83 42.02 -3.19
N GLU A 255 4.14 42.25 -2.07
CA GLU A 255 3.65 43.57 -1.67
C GLU A 255 4.80 44.50 -1.30
N VAL A 256 5.82 43.96 -0.63
CA VAL A 256 7.04 44.71 -0.30
C VAL A 256 7.78 45.12 -1.56
N MET A 257 7.96 44.21 -2.52
CA MET A 257 8.61 44.53 -3.80
C MET A 257 7.82 45.56 -4.61
N LEU A 258 6.48 45.45 -4.65
CA LEU A 258 5.61 46.43 -5.30
C LEU A 258 5.69 47.82 -4.65
N TYR A 259 5.83 47.87 -3.32
CA TYR A 259 6.04 49.13 -2.62
C TYR A 259 7.40 49.74 -2.98
N LEU A 260 8.46 48.93 -2.96
CA LEU A 260 9.84 49.35 -3.26
C LEU A 260 10.08 49.74 -4.73
N SER A 261 9.24 49.30 -5.67
CA SER A 261 9.33 49.75 -7.06
C SER A 261 8.90 51.20 -7.26
N ASN A 262 8.29 51.85 -6.27
CA ASN A 262 7.97 53.27 -6.33
C ASN A 262 9.19 54.13 -5.97
N GLU A 263 9.45 55.18 -6.76
CA GLU A 263 10.60 56.09 -6.57
C GLU A 263 10.62 56.82 -5.21
N LYS A 264 9.47 56.89 -4.52
CA LYS A 264 9.29 57.53 -3.21
C LYS A 264 9.18 56.54 -2.05
N ALA A 265 9.58 55.28 -2.25
CA ALA A 265 9.50 54.26 -1.22
C ALA A 265 10.45 54.58 -0.05
N ASP A 266 9.91 54.65 1.17
CA ASP A 266 10.69 54.80 2.39
C ASP A 266 10.94 53.43 3.02
N ILE A 267 12.20 53.00 3.04
CA ILE A 267 12.60 51.69 3.56
C ILE A 267 12.55 51.62 5.10
N ASN A 268 12.42 52.77 5.78
CA ASN A 268 12.28 52.86 7.23
C ASN A 268 10.82 52.78 7.68
N LYS A 269 9.87 52.85 6.74
CA LYS A 269 8.44 52.73 7.02
C LYS A 269 8.12 51.39 7.68
N PRO A 270 7.19 51.33 8.64
CA PRO A 270 6.75 50.07 9.24
C PRO A 270 6.00 49.19 8.24
N ILE A 271 6.18 47.88 8.35
CA ILE A 271 5.51 46.90 7.48
C ILE A 271 3.99 46.88 7.66
N SER A 272 3.48 47.40 8.77
CA SER A 272 2.05 47.41 9.12
C SER A 272 1.16 48.02 8.03
N THR A 273 1.73 48.90 7.21
CA THR A 273 1.01 49.56 6.11
C THR A 273 0.81 48.69 4.85
N LEU A 274 1.42 47.50 4.81
CA LEU A 274 1.38 46.57 3.67
C LEU A 274 0.72 45.22 4.04
N ILE A 275 0.07 45.15 5.20
CA ILE A 275 -0.60 43.95 5.69
C ILE A 275 -1.86 43.66 4.87
N LYS A 276 -2.11 42.38 4.58
CA LYS A 276 -3.38 41.86 4.10
C LYS A 276 -4.07 41.02 5.16
N GLN A 277 -5.39 40.89 5.05
CA GLN A 277 -6.18 40.06 5.96
C GLN A 277 -5.70 38.60 5.94
N CYS A 278 -5.61 37.99 7.13
CA CYS A 278 -5.32 36.58 7.30
C CYS A 278 -6.61 35.76 7.29
N LEU A 279 -6.55 34.54 6.73
CA LEU A 279 -7.58 33.53 6.92
C LEU A 279 -7.26 32.65 8.12
N PHE A 280 -8.32 32.15 8.75
CA PHE A 280 -8.25 31.23 9.87
C PHE A 280 -9.06 29.98 9.54
N SER A 281 -8.53 28.83 9.91
CA SER A 281 -9.20 27.55 9.71
C SER A 281 -9.05 26.70 10.98
N PRO A 282 -10.09 25.97 11.41
CA PRO A 282 -9.96 25.04 12.54
C PRO A 282 -8.91 23.96 12.23
N GLU A 283 -8.09 23.59 13.22
CA GLU A 283 -7.02 22.60 13.01
C GLU A 283 -7.54 21.19 12.62
N MET A 284 -8.82 20.91 12.89
CA MET A 284 -9.50 19.65 12.54
C MET A 284 -10.10 19.65 11.13
N LYS A 285 -10.07 20.77 10.40
CA LYS A 285 -10.60 20.85 9.03
C LYS A 285 -9.85 19.89 8.11
N LEU A 286 -10.56 19.23 7.20
CA LEU A 286 -9.97 18.33 6.21
C LEU A 286 -9.18 19.10 5.16
N LEU A 287 -8.11 18.48 4.65
CA LEU A 287 -7.21 19.13 3.71
C LEU A 287 -7.81 19.35 2.31
N ASP A 288 -8.73 18.49 1.88
CA ASP A 288 -9.46 18.64 0.62
C ASP A 288 -10.40 19.86 0.64
N GLU A 289 -11.14 20.04 1.74
CA GLU A 289 -11.96 21.24 1.96
C GLU A 289 -11.11 22.52 2.04
N LEU A 290 -9.93 22.46 2.66
CA LEU A 290 -9.01 23.60 2.69
C LEU A 290 -8.42 23.88 1.30
N LEU A 291 -8.08 22.86 0.53
CA LEU A 291 -7.55 23.01 -0.82
C LEU A 291 -8.58 23.69 -1.72
N GLU A 292 -9.85 23.29 -1.63
CA GLU A 292 -10.95 23.95 -2.34
C GLU A 292 -11.09 25.42 -1.91
N GLU A 293 -10.97 25.72 -0.61
CA GLU A 293 -10.99 27.11 -0.11
C GLU A 293 -9.83 27.95 -0.66
N PHE A 294 -8.62 27.39 -0.73
CA PHE A 294 -7.47 28.06 -1.37
C PHE A 294 -7.71 28.32 -2.86
N GLN A 295 -8.33 27.39 -3.58
CA GLN A 295 -8.67 27.55 -5.00
C GLN A 295 -9.72 28.66 -5.20
N ASN A 296 -10.77 28.67 -4.38
CA ASN A 296 -11.88 29.63 -4.49
C ASN A 296 -11.49 31.05 -4.07
N THR A 297 -10.69 31.18 -3.01
CA THR A 297 -10.31 32.50 -2.48
C THR A 297 -9.02 33.06 -3.10
N GLY A 298 -8.22 32.21 -3.75
CA GLY A 298 -6.89 32.55 -4.24
C GLY A 298 -5.85 32.75 -3.13
N ASN A 299 -6.21 32.50 -1.87
CA ASN A 299 -5.28 32.54 -0.75
C ASN A 299 -4.33 31.34 -0.80
N LYS A 300 -3.13 31.51 -0.23
CA LYS A 300 -2.07 30.49 -0.26
C LYS A 300 -1.59 30.09 1.13
N ILE A 301 -2.21 30.63 2.17
CA ILE A 301 -1.78 30.53 3.56
C ILE A 301 -3.00 30.74 4.46
N THR A 302 -3.07 29.95 5.53
CA THR A 302 -4.10 30.07 6.58
C THR A 302 -3.42 29.83 7.94
N LEU A 303 -3.97 30.43 8.99
CA LEU A 303 -3.59 30.12 10.37
C LEU A 303 -4.56 29.07 10.93
N ALA A 304 -4.00 28.01 11.49
CA ALA A 304 -4.76 26.98 12.17
C ALA A 304 -5.09 27.44 13.58
N ILE A 305 -6.36 27.32 13.98
CA ILE A 305 -6.83 27.65 15.33
C ILE A 305 -7.37 26.42 16.06
N ASP A 306 -7.15 26.36 17.36
CA ASP A 306 -7.72 25.35 18.25
C ASP A 306 -9.16 25.71 18.70
N GLU A 307 -9.73 24.89 19.58
CA GLU A 307 -11.05 25.11 20.18
C GLU A 307 -11.13 26.32 21.11
N PHE A 308 -10.00 26.86 21.56
CA PHE A 308 -9.91 28.04 22.42
C PHE A 308 -9.69 29.32 21.61
N GLY A 309 -9.50 29.20 20.29
CA GLY A 309 -9.23 30.32 19.39
C GLY A 309 -7.76 30.76 19.38
N GLU A 310 -6.86 29.97 19.96
CA GLU A 310 -5.43 30.22 19.90
C GLU A 310 -4.84 29.67 18.59
N ILE A 311 -3.73 30.25 18.14
CA ILE A 311 -3.04 29.77 16.94
C ILE A 311 -2.28 28.49 17.27
N SER A 312 -2.74 27.36 16.74
CA SER A 312 -2.06 26.05 16.81
C SER A 312 -0.93 25.92 15.79
N GLY A 313 -1.07 26.59 14.64
CA GLY A 313 -0.16 26.39 13.53
C GLY A 313 -0.43 27.25 12.31
N LEU A 314 0.33 26.99 11.25
CA LEU A 314 0.24 27.68 9.97
C LEU A 314 0.28 26.66 8.84
N LEU A 315 -0.60 26.79 7.86
CA LEU A 315 -0.63 25.91 6.70
C LEU A 315 -0.60 26.70 5.40
N THR A 316 0.09 26.16 4.39
CA THR A 316 0.23 26.79 3.07
C THR A 316 -0.24 25.86 1.97
N LEU A 317 -0.65 26.45 0.84
CA LEU A 317 -1.03 25.68 -0.35
C LEU A 317 0.12 24.78 -0.83
N SER A 318 1.37 25.27 -0.77
CA SER A 318 2.55 24.48 -1.16
C SER A 318 2.68 23.22 -0.30
N ARG A 319 2.42 23.31 1.00
CA ARG A 319 2.47 22.17 1.91
C ARG A 319 1.37 21.14 1.62
N CYS A 320 0.17 21.59 1.22
CA CYS A 320 -0.88 20.68 0.76
C CYS A 320 -0.47 19.96 -0.52
N LEU A 321 0.09 20.67 -1.51
CA LEU A 321 0.53 20.09 -2.78
C LEU A 321 1.67 19.09 -2.60
N GLU A 322 2.63 19.37 -1.71
CA GLU A 322 3.72 18.45 -1.36
C GLU A 322 3.20 17.10 -0.82
N LYS A 323 2.06 17.09 -0.13
CA LYS A 323 1.45 15.85 0.35
C LYS A 323 0.77 15.03 -0.74
N ILE A 324 0.40 15.65 -1.86
CA ILE A 324 -0.19 14.97 -3.01
C ILE A 324 0.90 14.49 -3.97
N VAL A 325 1.79 15.40 -4.36
CA VAL A 325 2.80 15.19 -5.41
C VAL A 325 4.04 14.47 -4.87
N GLY A 326 4.21 14.41 -3.54
CA GLY A 326 5.48 14.05 -2.91
C GLY A 326 6.39 15.26 -2.73
N GLU A 327 7.55 15.06 -2.10
CA GLU A 327 8.56 16.12 -1.91
C GLU A 327 9.02 16.64 -3.29
N SER A 328 8.38 17.70 -3.77
CA SER A 328 8.86 18.44 -4.92
C SER A 328 10.14 19.15 -4.50
N ILE A 329 11.20 18.92 -5.25
CA ILE A 329 12.50 19.58 -5.10
C ILE A 329 12.23 21.10 -5.09
N GLU A 330 12.32 21.73 -3.91
CA GLU A 330 12.18 23.18 -3.81
C GLU A 330 13.16 23.85 -4.78
N GLU A 331 12.69 24.80 -5.59
CA GLU A 331 13.52 25.61 -6.51
C GLU A 331 14.59 26.43 -5.77
N ASN A 332 14.55 26.49 -4.44
CA ASN A 332 15.58 27.09 -3.62
C ASN A 332 16.73 26.08 -3.44
N GLY A 333 17.68 26.13 -4.37
CA GLY A 333 18.88 25.30 -4.48
C GLY A 333 19.86 25.33 -3.29
N ASN A 334 19.40 25.03 -2.09
CA ASN A 334 20.22 24.45 -1.03
C ASN A 334 19.96 22.95 -1.00
N ASN A 335 20.34 22.33 -2.11
CA ASN A 335 20.61 20.91 -2.19
C ASN A 335 21.70 20.60 -1.14
N LYS A 336 21.32 20.14 0.04
CA LYS A 336 22.18 19.20 0.72
C LYS A 336 21.96 17.90 -0.03
N ASN A 337 22.75 17.66 -1.08
CA ASN A 337 22.86 16.30 -1.62
C ASN A 337 22.98 15.38 -0.40
N LYS A 338 22.03 14.46 -0.22
CA LYS A 338 22.07 13.51 0.89
C LYS A 338 23.37 12.71 0.84
N ILE A 339 23.99 12.60 -0.34
CA ILE A 339 25.34 12.05 -0.54
C ILE A 339 26.23 13.05 -1.29
N VAL A 340 27.29 13.51 -0.65
CA VAL A 340 28.36 14.33 -1.24
C VAL A 340 29.61 13.46 -1.39
N LYS A 341 29.96 13.13 -2.63
CA LYS A 341 31.20 12.39 -2.94
C LYS A 341 32.41 13.33 -2.84
N ILE A 342 33.32 13.06 -1.90
CA ILE A 342 34.60 13.80 -1.77
C ILE A 342 35.66 13.19 -2.70
N SER A 343 35.71 11.85 -2.76
CA SER A 343 36.64 11.11 -3.62
C SER A 343 36.02 9.75 -3.99
N ASN A 344 36.70 8.95 -4.82
CA ASN A 344 36.23 7.61 -5.17
C ASN A 344 36.07 6.67 -3.96
N GLU A 345 36.70 6.99 -2.84
CA GLU A 345 36.71 6.16 -1.63
C GLU A 345 36.04 6.85 -0.44
N GLN A 346 35.52 8.07 -0.60
CA GLN A 346 35.08 8.89 0.53
C GLN A 346 33.82 9.70 0.21
N PHE A 347 32.82 9.54 1.06
CA PHE A 347 31.49 10.15 0.92
C PHE A 347 31.11 10.85 2.23
N ILE A 348 30.42 11.98 2.15
CA ILE A 348 29.69 12.59 3.27
C ILE A 348 28.22 12.36 3.00
N VAL A 349 27.53 11.81 3.98
CA VAL A 349 26.14 11.41 3.86
C VAL A 349 25.31 12.05 4.96
N ASP A 350 24.13 12.55 4.62
CA ASP A 350 23.12 12.95 5.59
C ASP A 350 22.64 11.71 6.32
N ALA A 351 22.72 11.74 7.65
CA ALA A 351 22.45 10.55 8.45
C ALA A 351 20.96 10.14 8.44
N SER A 352 20.08 11.00 7.93
CA SER A 352 18.66 10.69 7.70
C SER A 352 18.38 9.88 6.43
N ILE A 353 19.38 9.64 5.58
CA ILE A 353 19.21 8.83 4.36
C ILE A 353 18.67 7.44 4.72
N SER A 354 17.75 6.92 3.90
CA SER A 354 17.19 5.58 4.11
C SER A 354 18.23 4.50 3.78
N ILE A 355 18.08 3.31 4.38
CA ILE A 355 18.96 2.18 4.09
C ILE A 355 18.87 1.71 2.63
N ASN A 356 17.68 1.75 2.05
CA ASN A 356 17.47 1.36 0.65
C ASN A 356 18.18 2.35 -0.28
N GLU A 357 17.97 3.65 -0.08
CA GLU A 357 18.57 4.73 -0.88
C GLU A 357 20.12 4.70 -0.83
N ILE A 358 20.73 4.45 0.34
CA ILE A 358 22.19 4.35 0.43
C ILE A 358 22.76 3.04 -0.13
N ASN A 359 22.02 1.94 -0.01
CA ASN A 359 22.42 0.66 -0.61
C ASN A 359 22.42 0.77 -2.13
N ASP A 360 21.42 1.42 -2.73
CA ASP A 360 21.32 1.62 -4.17
C ASP A 360 22.39 2.58 -4.71
N GLU A 361 22.64 3.72 -4.03
CA GLU A 361 23.59 4.73 -4.51
C GLU A 361 25.07 4.35 -4.36
N ILE A 362 25.44 3.72 -3.24
CA ILE A 362 26.84 3.42 -2.89
C ILE A 362 27.17 1.92 -3.09
N ASN A 363 26.19 1.13 -3.56
CA ASN A 363 26.24 -0.33 -3.64
C ASN A 363 26.66 -0.94 -2.29
N PHE A 364 26.04 -0.42 -1.25
CA PHE A 364 26.25 -0.82 0.13
C PHE A 364 25.33 -2.03 0.43
N ASP A 365 25.76 -2.94 1.31
CA ASP A 365 24.98 -4.13 1.69
C ASP A 365 24.65 -4.09 3.19
N ILE A 366 23.99 -3.00 3.62
CA ILE A 366 23.42 -2.89 4.97
C ILE A 366 22.14 -3.72 4.98
N PRO A 367 22.03 -4.70 5.90
CA PRO A 367 20.83 -5.51 6.02
C PRO A 367 19.66 -4.67 6.52
N GLU A 368 18.45 -5.11 6.22
CA GLU A 368 17.26 -4.58 6.88
C GLU A 368 17.24 -4.98 8.37
N GLY A 369 16.70 -4.10 9.22
CA GLY A 369 16.69 -4.31 10.67
C GLY A 369 15.69 -3.42 11.38
N ARG A 370 15.88 -3.19 12.68
CA ARG A 370 15.04 -2.29 13.50
C ARG A 370 15.37 -0.80 13.27
N TYR A 371 15.70 -0.45 12.04
CA TYR A 371 16.13 0.88 11.64
C TYR A 371 15.74 1.12 10.18
N GLU A 372 15.35 2.36 9.88
CA GLU A 372 14.98 2.79 8.53
C GLU A 372 16.06 3.66 7.88
N THR A 373 16.94 4.26 8.70
CA THR A 373 17.94 5.25 8.28
C THR A 373 19.36 4.86 8.67
N LEU A 374 20.36 5.47 8.01
CA LEU A 374 21.76 5.26 8.33
C LEU A 374 22.12 5.63 9.78
N ALA A 375 21.53 6.71 10.32
CA ALA A 375 21.65 7.04 11.74
C ALA A 375 21.12 5.92 12.63
N GLY A 376 19.94 5.38 12.30
CA GLY A 376 19.33 4.28 13.02
C GLY A 376 20.20 3.02 13.02
N PHE A 377 20.79 2.68 11.87
CA PHE A 377 21.74 1.58 11.76
C PHE A 377 22.97 1.74 12.68
N ILE A 378 23.56 2.93 12.73
CA ILE A 378 24.72 3.20 13.59
C ILE A 378 24.34 3.14 15.07
N ILE A 379 23.19 3.71 15.45
CA ILE A 379 22.71 3.69 16.84
C ILE A 379 22.36 2.27 17.27
N ASP A 380 21.68 1.49 16.43
CA ASP A 380 21.38 0.07 16.69
C ASP A 380 22.67 -0.74 16.86
N ARG A 381 23.71 -0.43 16.09
CA ARG A 381 25.00 -1.12 16.22
C ARG A 381 25.78 -0.72 17.48
N LEU A 382 25.77 0.56 17.84
CA LEU A 382 26.53 1.10 18.96
C LEU A 382 25.77 1.06 20.29
N GLN A 383 24.45 0.80 20.24
CA GLN A 383 23.52 0.82 21.37
C GLN A 383 23.56 2.13 22.18
N SER A 384 24.04 3.22 21.57
CA SER A 384 24.12 4.55 22.15
C SER A 384 24.13 5.61 21.05
N ILE A 385 23.94 6.87 21.42
CA ILE A 385 24.09 8.01 20.51
C ILE A 385 25.55 8.45 20.59
N PRO A 386 26.36 8.14 19.57
CA PRO A 386 27.80 8.40 19.60
C PRO A 386 28.15 9.89 19.47
N GLU A 387 29.28 10.29 20.06
CA GLU A 387 29.80 11.66 19.96
C GLU A 387 30.44 11.93 18.59
N LYS A 388 30.61 13.22 18.26
CA LYS A 388 31.36 13.66 17.08
C LYS A 388 32.77 13.04 17.07
N ASN A 389 33.23 12.64 15.88
CA ASN A 389 34.46 11.92 15.59
C ASN A 389 34.50 10.46 16.04
N THR A 390 33.41 9.90 16.59
CA THR A 390 33.32 8.46 16.82
C THR A 390 33.38 7.72 15.48
N THR A 391 34.12 6.62 15.44
CA THR A 391 34.25 5.77 14.24
C THR A 391 33.73 4.37 14.48
N THR A 392 33.07 3.79 13.49
CA THR A 392 32.62 2.39 13.51
C THR A 392 32.85 1.74 12.14
N ASN A 393 33.04 0.43 12.11
CA ASN A 393 33.29 -0.31 10.87
C ASN A 393 32.21 -1.38 10.65
N TYR A 394 31.83 -1.57 9.40
CA TYR A 394 30.94 -2.64 8.96
C TYR A 394 31.33 -3.12 7.57
N LYS A 395 31.50 -4.44 7.37
CA LYS A 395 31.89 -5.08 6.09
C LYS A 395 33.05 -4.36 5.34
N GLY A 396 34.03 -3.84 6.09
CA GLY A 396 35.20 -3.14 5.53
C GLY A 396 35.01 -1.63 5.30
N TYR A 397 33.79 -1.12 5.36
CA TYR A 397 33.50 0.32 5.32
C TYR A 397 33.71 0.95 6.70
N ARG A 398 34.28 2.15 6.71
CA ARG A 398 34.47 2.96 7.92
C ARG A 398 33.50 4.12 7.93
N PHE A 399 32.71 4.22 8.98
CA PHE A 399 31.83 5.35 9.27
C PHE A 399 32.49 6.24 10.31
N THR A 400 32.54 7.54 10.05
CA THR A 400 33.04 8.57 10.96
C THR A 400 31.95 9.60 11.17
N ILE A 401 31.61 9.89 12.41
CA ILE A 401 30.53 10.83 12.73
C ILE A 401 31.06 12.26 12.65
N LEU A 402 30.56 13.04 11.71
CA LEU A 402 31.05 14.39 11.50
C LEU A 402 30.28 15.43 12.32
N GLU A 403 28.98 15.20 12.50
CA GLU A 403 28.11 16.20 13.12
C GLU A 403 26.94 15.51 13.84
N THR A 404 26.65 16.03 15.04
CA THR A 404 25.56 15.61 15.92
C THR A 404 24.79 16.84 16.35
N SER A 405 23.46 16.82 16.26
CA SER A 405 22.59 17.94 16.66
C SER A 405 21.48 17.43 17.58
N LYS A 406 21.35 18.01 18.78
CA LYS A 406 20.28 17.73 19.76
C LYS A 406 19.92 16.23 19.87
N ASN A 407 20.91 15.39 20.16
CA ASN A 407 20.78 13.93 20.31
C ASN A 407 20.50 13.13 19.02
N LYS A 408 20.72 13.71 17.84
CA LYS A 408 20.64 13.01 16.55
C LYS A 408 21.97 13.11 15.81
N ILE A 409 22.38 12.03 15.14
CA ILE A 409 23.48 12.08 14.18
C ILE A 409 22.97 12.83 12.94
N SER A 410 23.65 13.89 12.50
CA SER A 410 23.23 14.67 11.33
C SER A 410 24.08 14.39 10.09
N LYS A 411 25.38 14.14 10.25
CA LYS A 411 26.27 13.82 9.12
C LYS A 411 27.25 12.72 9.45
N ILE A 412 27.41 11.80 8.50
CA ILE A 412 28.32 10.66 8.58
C ILE A 412 29.25 10.68 7.37
N GLN A 413 30.54 10.49 7.61
CA GLN A 413 31.51 10.23 6.56
C GLN A 413 31.68 8.73 6.40
N ILE A 414 31.61 8.25 5.16
CA ILE A 414 31.83 6.85 4.80
C ILE A 414 33.12 6.75 4.01
N ARG A 415 34.00 5.83 4.41
CA ARG A 415 35.20 5.48 3.66
C ARG A 415 35.13 4.03 3.20
N ILE A 416 35.23 3.81 1.89
CA ILE A 416 35.24 2.49 1.25
C ILE A 416 36.62 1.85 1.44
N PRO A 417 36.71 0.53 1.71
CA PRO A 417 37.99 -0.15 1.79
C PRO A 417 38.70 -0.13 0.44
N THR A 418 39.93 0.41 0.41
CA THR A 418 40.81 0.28 -0.74
C THR A 418 41.24 -1.19 -0.86
N LEU A 419 40.79 -1.90 -1.89
CA LEU A 419 41.33 -3.22 -2.26
C LEU A 419 42.77 -3.02 -2.75
N ALA A 420 43.74 -2.98 -1.84
CA ALA A 420 45.14 -3.05 -2.22
C ALA A 420 45.41 -4.43 -2.84
N PRO A 421 45.92 -4.54 -4.07
CA PRO A 421 46.30 -5.83 -4.62
C PRO A 421 47.39 -6.42 -3.72
N LYS A 422 47.13 -7.61 -3.16
CA LYS A 422 48.14 -8.37 -2.40
C LYS A 422 49.40 -8.47 -3.26
N LYS A 423 50.50 -7.86 -2.81
CA LYS A 423 51.83 -8.19 -3.32
C LYS A 423 52.03 -9.68 -3.07
N ASN A 424 52.05 -10.48 -4.12
CA ASN A 424 52.56 -11.84 -4.07
C ASN A 424 54.02 -11.76 -3.64
N VAL A 425 54.29 -12.07 -2.37
CA VAL A 425 55.65 -12.41 -1.92
C VAL A 425 55.94 -13.78 -2.54
N LYS A 426 56.77 -13.77 -3.59
CA LYS A 426 57.41 -14.99 -4.09
C LYS A 426 58.36 -15.47 -2.99
N ASN A 427 58.10 -16.65 -2.44
CA ASN A 427 59.13 -17.48 -1.82
C ASN A 427 59.86 -18.26 -2.91
#